data_AF-A0A5S4FLH4-F1
#
_entry.id   AF-A0A5S4FLH4-F1
#
_cell.length_a   1.000
_cell.length_b   1.000
_cell.length_c   1.000
_cell.angle_alpha   90.00
_cell.angle_beta   90.00
_cell.angle_gamma   90.00
#
_symmetry.space_group_name_H-M   'P 1'
#
loop_
_entity.id
_entity.type
_entity.pdbx_description
1 polymer ?
#
loop_
_entity_poly.entity_id
_entity_poly.type
_entity_poly.pdbx_seq_one_letter_code
_entity_poly.pdbx_strand_id
1 'polypeptide(L)'
;MTTPTAEAADLAIASGLPDDHPITALPGLTFHVTNPLKDAAPPILTVGDLKDWTDAALVQLPGFRKTRLEKVKTALIAASSIP
;
A
#
# COMPACT_ATOMS: atom_id res chain seq x y z
N MET A 1 -22.82 -10.83 -7.13
CA MET A 1 -22.32 -9.85 -6.15
C MET A 1 -20.84 -10.10 -6.00
N THR A 2 -20.01 -9.42 -6.81
CA THR A 2 -18.56 -9.48 -6.66
C THR A 2 -18.20 -8.59 -5.48
N THR A 3 -17.69 -9.17 -4.39
CA THR A 3 -17.02 -8.41 -3.35
C THR A 3 -16.03 -7.47 -4.05
N PRO A 4 -16.16 -6.14 -3.95
CA PRO A 4 -15.13 -5.27 -4.50
C PRO A 4 -13.88 -5.58 -3.68
N THR A 5 -12.89 -6.23 -4.29
CA THR A 5 -11.56 -6.31 -3.70
C THR A 5 -11.09 -4.86 -3.59
N ALA A 6 -11.21 -4.25 -2.41
CA ALA A 6 -10.82 -2.86 -2.19
C ALA A 6 -9.37 -2.66 -2.65
N GLU A 7 -9.13 -1.62 -3.46
CA GLU A 7 -7.78 -1.34 -3.94
C GLU A 7 -6.89 -0.89 -2.79
N ALA A 8 -5.57 -0.96 -2.96
CA ALA A 8 -4.64 -0.44 -1.96
C ALA A 8 -4.87 1.06 -1.72
N ALA A 9 -5.25 1.82 -2.74
CA ALA A 9 -5.64 3.23 -2.63
C ALA A 9 -6.89 3.42 -1.75
N ASP A 10 -7.95 2.65 -1.96
CA ASP A 10 -9.16 2.72 -1.14
C ASP A 10 -8.86 2.37 0.33
N LEU A 11 -8.03 1.34 0.53
CA LEU A 11 -7.61 0.93 1.87
C LEU A 11 -6.72 1.98 2.54
N ALA A 12 -5.88 2.68 1.78
CA ALA A 12 -5.08 3.81 2.27
C ALA A 12 -5.99 4.95 2.74
N ILE A 13 -7.04 5.29 1.99
CA ILE A 13 -8.05 6.28 2.38
C ILE A 13 -8.83 5.81 3.61
N ALA A 14 -9.32 4.57 3.59
CA ALA A 14 -10.11 3.99 4.67
C ALA A 14 -9.31 3.77 5.96
N SER A 15 -7.97 3.71 5.88
CA SER A 15 -7.12 3.51 7.05
C SER A 15 -7.17 4.67 8.05
N GLY A 16 -7.57 5.87 7.61
CA GLY A 16 -7.55 7.08 8.44
C GLY A 16 -6.15 7.58 8.77
N LEU A 17 -5.10 6.96 8.21
CA LEU A 17 -3.72 7.42 8.39
C LEU A 17 -3.48 8.75 7.67
N PRO A 18 -2.64 9.63 8.24
CA PRO A 18 -2.27 10.88 7.57
C PRO A 18 -1.51 10.59 6.27
N ASP A 19 -1.64 11.48 5.29
CA ASP A 19 -1.00 11.30 3.97
C ASP A 19 0.52 11.20 4.06
N ASP A 20 1.15 11.93 4.97
CA ASP A 20 2.60 11.89 5.20
C ASP A 20 3.05 10.62 5.98
N HIS A 21 2.12 9.75 6.38
CA HIS A 21 2.47 8.53 7.12
C HIS A 21 3.37 7.63 6.27
N PRO A 22 4.58 7.28 6.72
CA PRO A 22 5.50 6.50 5.91
C PRO A 22 5.04 5.04 5.78
N ILE A 23 5.08 4.50 4.56
CA ILE A 23 4.71 3.09 4.28
C ILE A 23 5.57 2.13 5.10
N THR A 24 6.84 2.49 5.35
CA THR A 24 7.75 1.68 6.17
C THR A 24 7.34 1.57 7.63
N ALA A 25 6.47 2.46 8.13
CA ALA A 25 5.93 2.38 9.48
C ALA A 25 4.66 1.51 9.58
N LEU A 26 4.10 1.08 8.45
CA LEU A 26 2.95 0.18 8.47
C LEU A 26 3.31 -1.18 9.09
N PRO A 27 2.46 -1.72 9.97
CA PRO A 27 2.75 -2.95 10.70
C PRO A 27 2.89 -4.14 9.74
N GLY A 28 3.95 -4.94 9.93
CA GLY A 28 4.18 -6.16 9.14
C GLY A 28 4.79 -5.94 7.75
N LEU A 29 5.05 -4.69 7.34
CA LEU A 29 5.83 -4.42 6.14
C LEU A 29 7.33 -4.54 6.40
N THR A 30 7.99 -5.29 5.53
CA THR A 30 9.45 -5.46 5.58
C THR A 30 10.12 -4.67 4.46
N PHE A 31 11.43 -4.45 4.59
CA PHE A 31 12.24 -3.79 3.57
C PHE A 31 12.00 -4.35 2.15
N HIS A 32 11.85 -5.68 2.01
CA HIS A 32 11.62 -6.30 0.70
C HIS A 32 10.26 -5.95 0.07
N VAL A 33 9.25 -5.59 0.88
CA VAL A 33 7.94 -5.16 0.38
C VAL A 33 8.00 -3.67 0.01
N THR A 34 8.65 -2.86 0.83
CA THR A 34 8.71 -1.41 0.62
C THR A 34 9.73 -1.00 -0.42
N ASN A 35 10.84 -1.74 -0.61
CA ASN A 35 11.90 -1.32 -1.53
C ASN A 35 11.44 -1.02 -2.97
N PRO A 36 10.68 -1.90 -3.64
CA PRO A 36 10.20 -1.62 -5.00
C PRO A 36 9.26 -0.43 -5.09
N LEU A 37 8.58 -0.06 -4.00
CA LEU A 37 7.70 1.11 -3.95
C LEU A 37 8.53 2.41 -3.98
N LYS A 38 9.70 2.41 -3.31
CA LYS A 38 10.66 3.52 -3.35
C LYS A 38 11.26 3.72 -4.74
N ASP A 39 11.44 2.63 -5.47
CA ASP A 39 12.01 2.61 -6.82
C ASP A 39 10.95 2.90 -7.91
N ALA A 40 9.69 3.11 -7.53
CA ALA A 40 8.64 3.50 -8.46
C ALA A 40 8.86 4.93 -9.00
N ALA A 41 8.22 5.25 -10.14
CA ALA A 41 8.25 6.58 -10.73
C ALA A 41 6.81 7.08 -10.94
N PRO A 42 6.28 7.98 -10.09
CA PRO A 42 6.91 8.58 -8.91
C PRO A 42 7.16 7.61 -7.74
N PRO A 43 8.13 7.88 -6.85
CA PRO A 43 8.41 7.02 -5.70
C PRO A 43 7.26 7.04 -4.71
N ILE A 44 6.94 5.88 -4.17
CA ILE A 44 5.83 5.69 -3.23
C ILE A 44 6.43 5.48 -1.84
N LEU A 45 6.47 6.54 -1.03
CA LEU A 45 7.11 6.54 0.29
C LEU A 45 6.09 6.64 1.42
N THR A 46 4.94 7.23 1.14
CA THR A 46 3.90 7.58 2.11
C THR A 46 2.55 6.95 1.75
N VAL A 47 1.64 6.91 2.72
CA VAL A 47 0.26 6.44 2.50
C VAL A 47 -0.47 7.35 1.51
N GLY A 48 -0.18 8.65 1.49
CA GLY A 48 -0.68 9.59 0.50
C GLY A 48 -0.28 9.19 -0.91
N ASP A 49 1.00 8.85 -1.11
CA ASP A 49 1.49 8.41 -2.43
C ASP A 49 0.76 7.16 -2.92
N LEU A 50 0.35 6.24 -2.04
CA LEU A 50 -0.42 5.05 -2.44
C LEU A 50 -1.81 5.36 -2.99
N LYS A 51 -2.41 6.50 -2.62
CA LYS A 51 -3.78 6.86 -3.03
C LYS A 51 -3.87 7.17 -4.52
N ASP A 52 -2.77 7.63 -5.11
CA ASP A 52 -2.68 7.94 -6.54
C ASP A 52 -2.37 6.70 -7.41
N TRP A 53 -2.19 5.52 -6.80
CA TRP A 53 -1.83 4.29 -7.50
C TRP A 53 -2.94 3.26 -7.51
N THR A 54 -3.13 2.62 -8.67
CA THR A 54 -4.03 1.46 -8.80
C THR A 54 -3.28 0.17 -8.49
N ASP A 55 -4.01 -0.86 -8.08
CA ASP A 55 -3.43 -2.20 -7.86
C ASP A 55 -2.76 -2.75 -9.12
N ALA A 56 -3.36 -2.47 -10.28
CA ALA A 56 -2.84 -2.89 -11.57
C ALA A 56 -1.48 -2.25 -11.86
N ALA A 57 -1.33 -0.95 -11.58
CA ALA A 57 -0.06 -0.23 -11.74
C ALA A 57 0.99 -0.74 -10.74
N LEU A 58 0.61 -0.93 -9.47
CA LEU A 58 1.51 -1.44 -8.44
C LEU A 58 2.07 -2.82 -8.81
N VAL A 59 1.22 -3.76 -9.26
CA VAL A 59 1.65 -5.12 -9.64
C VAL A 59 2.51 -5.14 -10.91
N GLN A 60 2.50 -4.07 -11.70
CA GLN A 60 3.39 -3.91 -12.85
C GLN A 60 4.77 -3.34 -12.47
N LEU A 61 4.94 -2.81 -11.25
CA LEU A 61 6.23 -2.28 -10.83
C LEU A 61 7.30 -3.39 -10.79
N PRO A 62 8.53 -3.12 -11.26
CA PRO A 62 9.63 -4.07 -11.23
C PRO A 62 9.87 -4.60 -9.80
N GLY A 63 9.74 -5.91 -9.61
CA GLY A 63 9.93 -6.52 -8.29
C GLY A 63 8.77 -6.33 -7.31
N PHE A 64 7.67 -5.67 -7.69
CA PHE A 64 6.43 -5.64 -6.93
C PHE A 64 5.40 -6.56 -7.60
N ARG A 65 4.95 -7.60 -6.90
CA ARG A 65 3.96 -8.57 -7.42
C ARG A 65 2.77 -8.65 -6.47
N LYS A 66 1.71 -9.36 -6.89
CA LYS A 66 0.48 -9.55 -6.11
C LYS A 66 0.73 -9.89 -4.64
N THR A 67 1.65 -10.80 -4.32
CA THR A 67 1.96 -11.15 -2.92
C THR A 67 2.44 -9.96 -2.08
N ARG A 68 3.15 -9.01 -2.67
CA ARG A 68 3.60 -7.78 -1.97
C ARG A 68 2.46 -6.78 -1.85
N LEU A 69 1.61 -6.66 -2.88
CA LEU A 69 0.38 -5.87 -2.82
C LEU A 69 -0.52 -6.34 -1.67
N GLU A 70 -0.78 -7.65 -1.57
CA GLU A 70 -1.60 -8.23 -0.49
C GLU A 70 -1.03 -7.91 0.90
N LYS A 71 0.31 -7.89 1.05
CA LYS A 71 0.96 -7.48 2.30
C LYS A 71 0.71 -6.01 2.63
N VAL A 72 0.80 -5.11 1.65
CA VAL A 72 0.49 -3.69 1.83
C VAL A 72 -0.97 -3.51 2.26
N LYS A 73 -1.90 -4.17 1.57
CA LYS A 73 -3.32 -4.15 1.93
C LYS A 73 -3.57 -4.65 3.35
N THR A 74 -2.96 -5.78 3.71
CA THR A 74 -3.07 -6.35 5.05
C THR A 74 -2.52 -5.38 6.11
N ALA A 75 -1.40 -4.72 5.83
CA ALA A 75 -0.80 -3.75 6.73
C ALA A 75 -1.66 -2.50 6.90
N LEU A 76 -2.31 -2.03 5.84
CA LEU A 76 -3.27 -0.91 5.89
C LEU A 76 -4.50 -1.25 6.74
N ILE A 77 -5.05 -2.46 6.56
CA ILE A 77 -6.19 -2.97 7.37
C ILE A 77 -5.78 -3.14 8.84
N ALA A 78 -4.57 -3.63 9.09
CA ALA A 78 -4.05 -3.77 10.44
C ALA A 78 -3.85 -2.40 11.11
N ALA A 79 -3.35 -1.41 10.37
CA ALA A 79 -3.18 -0.05 10.87
C ALA A 79 -4.52 0.65 11.15
N SER A 80 -5.55 0.41 10.32
CA SER A 80 -6.89 0.98 10.50
C SER A 80 -7.66 0.43 11.70
N SER A 81 -7.18 -0.68 12.27
CA SER A 81 -7.78 -1.36 13.42
C SER A 81 -7.14 -0.95 14.75
N ILE A 82 -6.17 -0.02 14.73
CA ILE A 82 -5.53 0.51 15.94
C ILE A 82 -6.35 1.75 16.36
N PRO A 83 -7.06 1.69 17.50
CA PRO A 83 -7.92 2.78 17.98
C PRO A 83 -7.16 4.02 18.43
#